data_AF-A0D738-F1
#
_entry.id   AF-A0D738-F1
#
_cell.length_a   1.000
_cell.length_b   1.000
_cell.length_c   1.000
_cell.angle_alpha   90.00
_cell.angle_beta   90.00
_cell.angle_gamma   90.00
#
_symmetry.space_group_name_H-M   'P 1'
#
loop_
_entity.id
_entity.type
_entity.pdbx_description
1 polymer ?
#
loop_
_entity_poly.entity_id
_entity_poly.type
_entity_poly.pdbx_seq_one_letter_code
_entity_poly.pdbx_strand_id
1 'polypeptide(L)'
;MNTNYIVYQQWQERLERQPNCLEKLCSCNYFFRKKTHKTNEKYQLKESIPQNYIKICVLYLDETLVHCQYKPDNSYDFHLIVKFIVQSICDNQTWGRNFIQTLSEYYEVIMWTASLKEYADPIMNIIDG
;
A
#
# COMPACT_ATOMS: atom_id res chain seq x y z
N MET A 1 -3.52 -12.23 -12.12
CA MET A 1 -3.48 -11.01 -12.95
C MET A 1 -2.39 -10.13 -12.36
N ASN A 2 -1.59 -9.46 -13.19
CA ASN A 2 -0.29 -8.95 -12.78
C ASN A 2 -0.40 -7.54 -12.19
N THR A 3 -0.15 -7.44 -10.88
CA THR A 3 0.34 -6.28 -10.12
C THR A 3 -0.56 -5.05 -10.09
N ASN A 4 -1.58 -5.05 -9.23
CA ASN A 4 -2.07 -3.81 -8.63
C ASN A 4 -0.93 -3.13 -7.86
N TYR A 5 -0.57 -1.90 -8.24
CA TYR A 5 0.52 -1.18 -7.60
C TYR A 5 0.04 -0.60 -6.26
N ILE A 6 0.72 -0.95 -5.17
CA ILE A 6 0.49 -0.35 -3.85
C ILE A 6 1.48 0.79 -3.64
N VAL A 7 0.94 1.99 -3.41
CA VAL A 7 1.68 3.20 -3.02
C VAL A 7 1.49 3.40 -1.53
N TYR A 8 2.59 3.25 -0.80
CA TYR A 8 2.66 3.51 0.64
C TYR A 8 2.95 4.99 0.90
N GLN A 9 2.37 5.57 1.94
CA GLN A 9 2.70 6.93 2.34
C GLN A 9 4.18 7.04 2.77
N GLN A 10 4.87 8.10 2.33
CA GLN A 10 6.32 8.37 2.54
C GLN A 10 6.80 8.33 4.00
N TRP A 11 5.92 8.37 4.99
CA TRP A 11 6.30 8.20 6.40
C TRP A 11 6.76 6.78 6.74
N GLN A 12 6.26 5.77 6.03
CA GLN A 12 6.61 4.36 6.29
C GLN A 12 7.92 3.94 5.66
N GLU A 13 8.19 4.34 4.42
CA GLU A 13 9.50 4.11 3.76
C GLU A 13 10.67 4.67 4.60
N ARG A 14 10.39 5.70 5.42
CA ARG A 14 11.35 6.32 6.34
C ARG A 14 11.64 5.47 7.59
N LEU A 15 10.71 4.63 8.05
CA LEU A 15 10.90 3.75 9.21
C LEU A 15 11.66 2.47 8.87
N GLU A 16 11.52 1.96 7.65
CA GLU A 16 12.19 0.73 7.20
C GLU A 16 13.67 0.93 6.81
N ARG A 17 14.11 2.18 6.57
CA ARG A 17 15.47 2.44 6.07
C ARG A 17 16.53 2.34 7.18
N GLN A 18 17.30 1.25 7.15
CA GLN A 18 18.49 1.10 8.00
C GLN A 18 19.64 2.01 7.53
N PRO A 19 20.23 2.83 8.43
CA PRO A 19 21.39 3.64 8.07
C PRO A 19 22.61 2.76 7.83
N ASN A 20 23.33 3.03 6.75
CA ASN A 20 24.57 2.32 6.44
C ASN A 20 25.74 2.81 7.34
N CYS A 21 26.86 2.08 7.36
CA CYS A 21 27.97 2.37 8.28
C CYS A 21 28.47 3.82 8.20
N LEU A 22 28.50 4.43 7.01
CA LEU A 22 28.92 5.82 6.83
C LEU A 22 27.94 6.82 7.47
N GLU A 23 26.64 6.54 7.43
CA GLU A 23 25.61 7.36 8.08
C GLU A 23 25.61 7.20 9.60
N LYS A 24 26.08 6.06 10.12
CA LYS A 24 26.27 5.86 11.57
C LYS A 24 27.46 6.65 12.12
N LEU A 25 28.45 6.98 11.30
CA LEU A 25 29.69 7.65 11.71
C LEU A 25 29.57 9.19 11.76
N CYS A 26 28.57 9.80 11.12
CA CYS A 26 28.35 11.26 11.15
C CYS A 26 26.85 11.56 11.15
N SER A 27 26.33 12.07 12.27
CA SER A 27 24.94 12.56 12.38
C SER A 27 24.62 13.65 11.33
N CYS A 28 25.65 14.39 10.95
CA CYS A 28 25.73 15.33 9.83
C CYS A 28 25.28 14.73 8.49
N ASN A 29 25.89 13.63 8.05
CA ASN A 29 25.54 12.98 6.77
C ASN A 29 24.13 12.38 6.81
N TYR A 30 23.72 11.83 7.96
CA TYR A 30 22.35 11.36 8.17
C TYR A 30 21.32 12.50 8.05
N PHE A 31 21.63 13.69 8.58
CA PHE A 31 20.76 14.86 8.51
C PHE A 31 20.69 15.49 7.10
N PHE A 32 21.81 15.58 6.38
CA PHE A 32 21.83 16.13 5.02
C PHE A 32 21.09 15.26 4.01
N ARG A 33 21.14 13.92 4.15
CA ARG A 33 20.41 12.98 3.27
C ARG A 33 18.92 12.85 3.60
N LYS A 34 18.47 13.29 4.78
CA LYS A 34 17.02 13.43 5.08
C LYS A 34 16.31 14.43 4.17
N LYS A 35 17.03 15.40 3.60
CA LYS A 35 16.45 16.45 2.73
C LYS A 35 16.25 16.02 1.28
N THR A 36 16.90 14.97 0.81
CA THR A 36 16.60 14.41 -0.51
C THR A 36 15.32 13.61 -0.41
N HIS A 37 14.17 14.28 -0.59
CA HIS A 37 12.93 13.61 -0.94
C HIS A 37 13.20 12.79 -2.20
N LYS A 38 13.31 11.46 -2.07
CA LYS A 38 13.06 10.58 -3.20
C LYS A 38 11.57 10.66 -3.46
N THR A 39 11.15 11.59 -4.30
CA THR A 39 9.86 11.45 -4.97
C THR A 39 9.93 10.13 -5.74
N ASN A 40 8.96 9.24 -5.55
CA ASN A 40 8.85 8.06 -6.40
C ASN A 40 8.56 8.52 -7.82
N GLU A 41 9.60 8.71 -8.64
CA GLU A 41 9.53 9.19 -10.02
C GLU A 41 8.63 8.30 -10.89
N LYS A 42 8.47 7.03 -10.50
CA LYS A 42 7.56 6.07 -11.12
C LYS A 42 6.10 6.51 -11.13
N TYR A 43 5.66 7.34 -10.18
CA TYR A 43 4.24 7.72 -10.00
C TYR A 43 3.98 9.21 -10.29
N GLN A 44 4.90 9.90 -10.96
CA GLN A 44 4.62 11.23 -11.48
C GLN A 44 3.65 11.11 -12.65
N LEU A 45 2.45 11.69 -12.52
CA LEU A 45 1.52 11.89 -13.63
C LEU A 45 2.25 12.67 -14.72
N LYS A 46 2.53 12.03 -15.85
CA LYS A 46 3.20 12.69 -16.98
C LYS A 46 2.26 13.77 -17.53
N GLU A 47 2.76 15.01 -17.63
CA GLU A 47 1.99 16.18 -18.07
C GLU A 47 1.50 16.09 -19.53
N SER A 48 2.07 15.20 -20.35
CA SER A 48 1.71 15.05 -21.76
C SER A 48 0.63 13.98 -21.95
N ILE A 49 -0.62 14.40 -22.13
CA ILE A 49 -1.79 13.54 -22.36
C ILE A 49 -1.80 13.05 -23.82
N PRO A 50 -1.63 11.74 -24.10
CA PRO A 50 -1.87 11.18 -25.43
C PRO A 50 -3.37 10.87 -25.62
N GLN A 51 -3.83 10.82 -26.88
CA GLN A 51 -5.25 10.65 -27.27
C GLN A 51 -5.95 9.35 -26.78
N ASN A 52 -5.19 8.34 -26.33
CA ASN A 52 -5.72 7.09 -25.74
C ASN A 52 -5.56 7.14 -24.22
N TYR A 53 -6.47 7.83 -23.55
CA TYR A 53 -6.45 7.97 -22.10
C TYR A 53 -6.96 6.70 -21.42
N ILE A 54 -6.07 6.04 -20.68
CA ILE A 54 -6.47 5.10 -19.62
C ILE A 54 -6.74 5.94 -18.38
N LYS A 55 -7.93 5.79 -17.81
CA LYS A 55 -8.32 6.46 -16.57
C LYS A 55 -7.54 5.86 -15.41
N ILE A 56 -7.02 6.67 -14.50
CA ILE A 56 -6.42 6.16 -13.26
C ILE A 56 -7.49 6.16 -12.17
N CYS A 57 -7.66 5.04 -11.47
CA CYS A 57 -8.52 4.92 -10.29
C CYS A 57 -7.63 4.66 -9.07
N VAL A 58 -7.65 5.59 -8.11
CA VAL A 58 -6.93 5.44 -6.86
C VAL A 58 -7.89 4.90 -5.81
N LEU A 59 -7.56 3.76 -5.22
CA LEU A 59 -8.38 3.10 -4.19
C LEU A 59 -7.66 3.11 -2.84
N TYR A 60 -8.44 3.26 -1.78
CA TYR A 60 -7.99 3.09 -0.41
C TYR A 60 -8.26 1.67 0.07
N LEU A 61 -7.50 1.19 1.08
CA LEU A 61 -7.61 -0.17 1.58
C LEU A 61 -8.62 -0.29 2.74
N ASP A 62 -8.31 0.29 3.90
CA ASP A 62 -9.11 0.17 5.12
C ASP A 62 -10.43 0.94 5.02
N GLU A 63 -11.52 0.38 5.51
CA GLU A 63 -12.89 0.93 5.43
C GLU A 63 -13.45 1.09 4.00
N THR A 64 -12.73 0.61 2.98
CA THR A 64 -13.15 0.67 1.57
C THR A 64 -13.24 -0.72 0.95
N LEU A 65 -12.13 -1.47 0.97
CA LEU A 65 -12.08 -2.83 0.43
C LEU A 65 -12.13 -3.88 1.54
N VAL A 66 -11.60 -3.54 2.71
CA VAL A 66 -11.61 -4.38 3.89
C VAL A 66 -11.97 -3.56 5.11
N HIS A 67 -12.69 -4.19 6.02
CA HIS A 67 -12.85 -3.69 7.38
C HIS A 67 -12.12 -4.67 8.29
N CYS A 68 -11.18 -4.17 9.11
CA CYS A 68 -10.39 -5.02 9.99
C CYS A 68 -10.50 -4.58 11.45
N GLN A 69 -10.69 -5.54 12.34
CA GLN A 69 -10.84 -5.29 13.78
C GLN A 69 -9.88 -6.13 14.63
N TYR A 70 -9.67 -5.67 15.86
CA TYR A 70 -8.77 -6.29 16.84
C TYR A 70 -9.43 -7.32 17.75
N LYS A 71 -10.76 -7.42 17.74
CA LYS A 71 -11.49 -8.32 18.63
C LYS A 71 -11.69 -9.68 17.95
N PRO A 72 -11.46 -10.80 18.66
CA PRO A 72 -11.83 -12.11 18.17
C PRO A 72 -13.35 -12.21 18.08
N ASP A 73 -13.84 -12.19 16.86
CA ASP A 73 -15.21 -12.53 16.50
C ASP A 73 -15.12 -13.49 15.32
N ASN A 74 -16.01 -14.49 15.31
CA ASN A 74 -15.98 -15.60 14.36
C ASN A 74 -16.63 -15.25 13.01
N SER A 75 -17.16 -14.04 12.85
CA SER A 75 -17.93 -13.63 11.66
C SER A 75 -17.09 -13.14 10.48
N TYR A 76 -15.80 -13.47 10.40
CA TYR A 76 -14.87 -12.83 9.48
C TYR A 76 -14.13 -13.82 8.60
N ASP A 77 -13.70 -13.32 7.43
CA ASP A 77 -13.16 -14.14 6.36
C ASP A 77 -11.75 -14.70 6.66
N PHE A 78 -10.89 -13.95 7.37
CA PHE A 78 -9.53 -14.41 7.69
C PHE A 78 -8.88 -13.69 8.88
N HIS A 79 -7.73 -14.22 9.32
CA HIS A 79 -6.94 -13.69 10.43
C HIS A 79 -5.52 -13.37 9.99
N LEU A 80 -5.07 -12.14 10.26
CA LEU A 80 -3.75 -11.66 9.96
C LEU A 80 -2.98 -11.35 11.24
N ILE A 81 -1.77 -11.90 11.37
CA ILE A 81 -0.86 -11.57 12.47
C ILE A 81 0.23 -10.64 11.92
N VAL A 82 0.22 -9.38 12.38
CA VAL A 82 1.20 -8.37 11.99
C VAL A 82 2.14 -8.11 13.16
N LYS A 83 3.44 -7.95 12.91
CA LYS A 83 4.40 -7.66 13.97
C LYS A 83 3.99 -6.38 14.73
N PHE A 84 3.90 -6.47 16.05
CA PHE A 84 3.51 -5.40 16.99
C PHE A 84 2.05 -4.93 16.92
N ILE A 85 1.22 -5.54 16.08
CA ILE A 85 -0.21 -5.24 15.93
C ILE A 85 -0.99 -6.54 16.19
N VAL A 86 -1.93 -6.48 17.13
CA VAL A 86 -2.76 -7.62 17.55
C VAL A 86 -3.50 -8.20 16.33
N GLN A 87 -3.78 -9.50 16.36
CA GLN A 87 -4.49 -10.26 15.33
C GLN A 87 -5.62 -9.43 14.70
N SER A 88 -5.42 -9.06 13.42
CA SER A 88 -6.37 -8.26 12.66
C SER A 88 -7.28 -9.22 11.90
N ILE A 89 -8.58 -9.06 12.08
CA ILE A 89 -9.60 -9.92 11.50
C ILE A 89 -10.35 -9.10 10.45
N CYS A 90 -10.46 -9.60 9.22
CA CYS A 90 -10.94 -8.82 8.08
C CYS A 90 -12.13 -9.45 7.36
N ASP A 91 -13.04 -8.61 6.87
CA ASP A 91 -14.27 -8.97 6.17
C ASP A 91 -14.28 -8.40 4.74
N ASN A 92 -14.97 -9.08 3.81
CA ASN A 92 -15.26 -8.71 2.42
C ASN A 92 -14.20 -9.03 1.35
N GLN A 93 -13.41 -10.10 1.51
CA GLN A 93 -12.43 -10.53 0.49
C GLN A 93 -13.08 -10.75 -0.88
N THR A 94 -14.21 -11.45 -0.92
CA THR A 94 -14.87 -11.86 -2.17
C THR A 94 -15.41 -10.66 -2.96
N TRP A 95 -15.94 -9.65 -2.26
CA TRP A 95 -16.45 -8.42 -2.88
C TRP A 95 -15.32 -7.53 -3.37
N GLY A 96 -14.26 -7.37 -2.58
CA GLY A 96 -13.07 -6.59 -2.97
C GLY A 96 -12.43 -7.12 -4.25
N ARG A 97 -12.33 -8.44 -4.40
CA ARG A 97 -11.77 -9.08 -5.61
C ARG A 97 -12.57 -8.74 -6.86
N ASN A 98 -13.88 -8.97 -6.83
CA ASN A 98 -14.75 -8.70 -7.97
C ASN A 98 -14.74 -7.21 -8.33
N PHE A 99 -14.74 -6.34 -7.33
CA PHE A 99 -14.70 -4.89 -7.52
C PHE A 99 -13.42 -4.43 -8.23
N ILE A 100 -12.25 -4.88 -7.77
CA ILE A 100 -10.97 -4.54 -8.39
C ILE A 100 -10.87 -5.12 -9.80
N GLN A 101 -11.31 -6.36 -10.00
CA GLN A 101 -11.30 -7.00 -11.31
C GLN A 101 -12.15 -6.22 -12.32
N THR A 102 -13.37 -5.84 -11.95
CA THR A 102 -14.24 -5.02 -12.79
C THR A 102 -13.63 -3.65 -13.06
N LEU A 103 -13.07 -2.97 -12.05
CA LEU A 103 -12.42 -1.67 -12.26
C LEU A 103 -11.21 -1.75 -13.19
N SER A 104 -10.44 -2.83 -13.10
CA SER A 104 -9.23 -3.04 -13.92
C SER A 104 -9.52 -3.18 -15.41
N GLU A 105 -10.78 -3.46 -15.80
CA GLU A 105 -11.20 -3.46 -17.21
C GLU A 105 -11.32 -2.04 -17.80
N TYR A 106 -11.52 -1.02 -16.95
CA TYR A 106 -11.79 0.36 -17.38
C TYR A 106 -10.73 1.36 -16.90
N TYR A 107 -10.00 1.04 -15.84
CA TYR A 107 -9.05 1.92 -15.15
C TYR A 107 -7.72 1.22 -14.91
N GLU A 108 -6.63 2.00 -14.91
CA GLU A 108 -5.41 1.63 -14.21
C GLU A 108 -5.65 1.84 -12.71
N VAL A 109 -5.79 0.73 -11.98
CA VAL A 109 -6.09 0.75 -10.54
C VAL A 109 -4.78 0.87 -9.75
N ILE A 110 -4.71 1.88 -8.88
CA ILE A 110 -3.59 2.11 -7.96
C ILE A 110 -4.13 2.05 -6.54
N MET A 111 -3.55 1.16 -5.73
CA MET A 111 -3.84 1.12 -4.30
C MET A 111 -3.00 2.18 -3.61
N TRP A 112 -3.61 3.09 -2.87
CA TRP A 112 -2.90 4.07 -2.06
C TRP A 112 -3.39 3.97 -0.62
N THR A 113 -2.51 3.58 0.29
CA THR A 113 -2.87 3.39 1.70
C THR A 113 -1.89 4.05 2.67
N ALA A 114 -2.40 4.40 3.85
CA ALA A 114 -1.61 4.79 5.01
C ALA A 114 -1.29 3.59 5.93
N SER A 115 -1.85 2.41 5.68
CA SER A 115 -1.60 1.18 6.44
C SER A 115 -0.17 0.67 6.23
N LEU A 116 0.38 -0.05 7.21
CA LEU A 116 1.73 -0.61 7.15
C LEU A 116 1.86 -1.63 6.02
N LYS A 117 3.04 -1.72 5.41
CA LYS A 117 3.34 -2.70 4.36
C LYS A 117 3.14 -4.14 4.85
N GLU A 118 3.54 -4.43 6.08
CA GLU A 118 3.35 -5.74 6.72
C GLU A 118 1.88 -6.10 6.96
N TYR A 119 0.98 -5.12 6.88
CA TYR A 119 -0.46 -5.30 6.92
C TYR A 119 -1.07 -5.32 5.51
N ALA A 120 -0.76 -4.34 4.65
CA ALA A 120 -1.43 -4.19 3.37
C ALA A 120 -1.02 -5.24 2.32
N ASP A 121 0.27 -5.61 2.25
CA ASP A 121 0.75 -6.64 1.32
C ASP A 121 -0.01 -7.98 1.47
N PRO A 122 -0.13 -8.57 2.67
CA PRO A 122 -0.85 -9.84 2.81
C PRO A 122 -2.35 -9.71 2.53
N ILE A 123 -2.97 -8.58 2.89
CA ILE A 123 -4.38 -8.31 2.54
C ILE A 123 -4.57 -8.28 1.02
N MET A 124 -3.70 -7.56 0.31
CA MET A 124 -3.77 -7.46 -1.14
C MET A 124 -3.46 -8.79 -1.83
N ASN A 125 -2.55 -9.59 -1.28
CA ASN A 125 -2.31 -10.96 -1.78
C ASN A 125 -3.54 -11.86 -1.62
N ILE A 126 -4.38 -11.62 -0.60
CA ILE A 126 -5.62 -12.36 -0.37
C ILE A 126 -6.72 -11.87 -1.34
N ILE A 127 -6.80 -10.56 -1.62
CA ILE A 127 -7.82 -9.98 -2.50
C ILE A 127 -7.50 -10.21 -3.99
N ASP A 128 -6.24 -10.01 -4.40
CA ASP A 128 -5.80 -10.03 -5.81
C ASP A 128 -5.10 -11.35 -6.23
N GLY A 129 -4.61 -12.14 -5.27
CA GLY A 129 -4.02 -13.47 -5.53
C GLY A 129 -5.06 -14.45 -6.00
#